data_AF-A0A7J7NAV2-F1
#
_entry.id   AF-A0A7J7NAV2-F1
#
_cell.length_a   1.000
_cell.length_b   1.000
_cell.length_c   1.000
_cell.angle_alpha   90.00
_cell.angle_beta   90.00
_cell.angle_gamma   90.00
#
_symmetry.space_group_name_H-M   'P 1'
#
loop_
_entity.id
_entity.type
_entity.pdbx_description
1 polymer ?
#
loop_
_entity_poly.entity_id
_entity_poly.type
_entity_poly.pdbx_seq_one_letter_code
_entity_poly.pdbx_strand_id
1 'polypeptide(L)'
;MCPPLVMDRVVGLLKDPVGAKPATKVLLALCLVEGNRCAAVGARAVGEVVELLAGAGLEGGAVERALAVLELLCTVAEGAEEVRGHALAVPVMVEVMGRMSGRAKEYAISVLCVILGGGENTVEPPPEVVVRAVVMALQGDCSARGRRKGAQLLKVLKENGPLDFTEDGRQGTSSIKFDDD
;
A
#
# COMPACT_ATOMS: atom_id res chain seq x y z
N MET A 1 19.93 -10.02 18.36
CA MET A 1 19.53 -8.83 17.58
C MET A 1 20.63 -8.50 16.57
N CYS A 2 20.25 -7.98 15.40
CA CYS A 2 21.19 -7.56 14.36
C CYS A 2 22.03 -6.36 14.87
N PRO A 3 23.37 -6.37 14.72
CA PRO A 3 24.18 -5.20 15.03
C PRO A 3 23.79 -3.99 14.17
N PRO A 4 23.72 -2.76 14.74
CA PRO A 4 23.30 -1.56 13.99
C PRO A 4 24.08 -1.34 12.69
N LEU A 5 25.41 -1.47 12.73
CA LEU A 5 26.28 -1.31 11.56
C LEU A 5 25.96 -2.30 10.42
N VAL A 6 25.52 -3.52 10.76
CA VAL A 6 25.11 -4.51 9.76
C VAL A 6 23.78 -4.09 9.13
N MET A 7 22.83 -3.62 9.94
CA MET A 7 21.56 -3.11 9.44
C MET A 7 21.76 -1.90 8.52
N ASP A 8 22.53 -0.90 8.96
CA ASP A 8 22.84 0.30 8.18
C ASP A 8 23.49 -0.07 6.83
N ARG A 9 24.43 -1.01 6.86
CA ARG A 9 25.09 -1.46 5.62
C ARG A 9 24.13 -2.16 4.68
N VAL A 10 23.24 -3.02 5.19
CA VAL A 10 22.23 -3.71 4.36
C VAL A 10 21.24 -2.71 3.76
N VAL A 11 20.76 -1.75 4.56
CA VAL A 11 19.85 -0.71 4.08
C VAL A 11 20.52 0.19 3.04
N GLY A 12 21.78 0.58 3.25
CA GLY A 12 22.55 1.36 2.28
C GLY A 12 22.74 0.67 0.93
N LEU A 13 22.78 -0.67 0.90
CA LEU A 13 22.87 -1.44 -0.35
C LEU A 13 21.57 -1.43 -1.16
N LEU A 14 20.43 -0.97 -0.62
CA LEU A 14 19.19 -0.80 -1.39
C LEU A 14 19.34 0.28 -2.47
N LYS A 15 20.24 1.25 -2.27
CA LYS A 15 20.55 2.31 -3.26
C LYS A 15 21.46 1.85 -4.39
N ASP A 16 22.19 0.76 -4.20
CA ASP A 16 23.09 0.21 -5.20
C ASP A 16 22.28 -0.64 -6.19
N PRO A 17 22.23 -0.31 -7.50
CA PRO A 17 21.50 -1.09 -8.49
C PRO A 17 21.89 -2.57 -8.53
N VAL A 18 23.16 -2.89 -8.23
CA VAL A 18 23.67 -4.27 -8.18
C VAL A 18 23.35 -4.91 -6.82
N GLY A 19 23.46 -4.13 -5.75
CA GLY A 19 23.25 -4.57 -4.37
C GLY A 19 21.79 -4.74 -3.96
N ALA A 20 20.84 -4.04 -4.61
CA ALA A 20 19.46 -3.93 -4.16
C ALA A 20 18.74 -5.29 -4.09
N LYS A 21 18.86 -6.12 -5.14
CA LYS A 21 18.18 -7.44 -5.19
C LYS A 21 18.66 -8.37 -4.05
N PRO A 22 19.98 -8.59 -3.83
CA PRO A 22 20.47 -9.30 -2.65
C PRO A 22 20.07 -8.63 -1.33
N ALA A 23 20.14 -7.30 -1.24
CA ALA A 23 19.83 -6.55 -0.03
C ALA A 23 18.37 -6.77 0.42
N THR A 24 17.38 -6.76 -0.49
CA THR A 24 15.98 -7.09 -0.14
C THR A 24 15.83 -8.47 0.49
N LYS A 25 16.63 -9.46 0.07
CA LYS A 25 16.61 -10.81 0.63
C LYS A 25 17.18 -10.83 2.05
N VAL A 26 18.33 -10.19 2.26
CA VAL A 26 18.97 -10.10 3.57
C VAL A 26 18.10 -9.30 4.54
N LEU A 27 17.59 -8.14 4.11
CA LEU A 27 16.74 -7.29 4.92
C LEU A 27 15.45 -8.00 5.34
N LEU A 28 14.80 -8.73 4.42
CA LEU A 28 13.63 -9.55 4.77
C LEU A 28 13.99 -10.60 5.82
N ALA A 29 15.08 -11.35 5.63
CA ALA A 29 15.52 -12.36 6.59
C ALA A 29 15.78 -11.75 7.98
N LEU A 30 16.37 -10.55 8.04
CA LEU A 30 16.57 -9.82 9.29
C LEU A 30 15.25 -9.39 9.93
N CYS A 31 14.30 -8.84 9.16
CA CYS A 31 13.01 -8.32 9.67
C CYS A 31 12.01 -9.42 10.07
N LEU A 32 12.19 -10.66 9.60
CA LEU A 32 11.43 -11.81 10.09
C LEU A 32 11.66 -12.05 11.59
N VAL A 33 12.83 -11.68 12.11
CA VAL A 33 13.09 -11.63 13.55
C VAL A 33 12.55 -10.32 14.10
N GLU A 34 11.46 -10.39 14.85
CA GLU A 34 10.73 -9.20 15.34
C GLU A 34 11.61 -8.18 16.06
N GLY A 35 12.53 -8.63 16.90
CA GLY A 35 13.46 -7.73 17.60
C GLY A 35 14.30 -6.85 16.68
N ASN A 36 14.56 -7.26 15.43
CA ASN A 36 15.35 -6.46 14.50
C ASN A 36 14.57 -5.34 13.80
N ARG A 37 13.24 -5.32 13.88
CA ARG A 37 12.42 -4.36 13.12
C ARG A 37 12.65 -2.92 13.58
N CYS A 38 12.76 -2.67 14.89
CA CYS A 38 13.10 -1.33 15.40
C CYS A 38 14.48 -0.86 14.92
N ALA A 39 15.45 -1.77 14.83
CA ALA A 39 16.78 -1.44 14.28
C ALA A 39 16.71 -1.11 12.78
N ALA A 40 15.87 -1.81 12.02
CA ALA A 40 15.66 -1.51 10.60
C ALA A 40 14.97 -0.14 10.40
N VAL A 41 13.96 0.18 11.21
CA VAL A 41 13.32 1.51 11.20
C VAL A 41 14.35 2.60 11.56
N GLY A 42 15.14 2.40 12.62
CA GLY A 42 16.21 3.33 13.01
C GLY A 42 17.27 3.53 11.93
N ALA A 43 17.56 2.49 11.14
CA ALA A 43 18.44 2.53 9.98
C ALA A 43 17.78 3.13 8.71
N ARG A 44 16.59 3.74 8.82
CA ARG A 44 15.84 4.38 7.74
C ARG A 44 15.34 3.42 6.65
N ALA A 45 15.16 2.13 6.98
CA ALA A 45 14.74 1.13 6.00
C ALA A 45 13.39 1.43 5.33
N VAL A 46 12.47 2.13 6.01
CA VAL A 46 11.14 2.46 5.47
C VAL A 46 11.27 3.31 4.20
N GLY A 47 11.86 4.50 4.30
CA GLY A 47 12.05 5.38 3.15
C GLY A 47 12.84 4.71 2.03
N GLU A 48 13.94 4.03 2.36
CA GLU A 48 14.78 3.36 1.37
C GLU A 48 14.06 2.25 0.61
N VAL A 49 13.16 1.51 1.27
CA VAL A 49 12.32 0.50 0.60
C VAL A 49 11.26 1.14 -0.29
N VAL A 50 10.64 2.24 0.14
CA VAL A 50 9.64 2.96 -0.68
C VAL A 50 10.28 3.55 -1.93
N GLU A 51 11.43 4.22 -1.79
CA GLU A 51 12.21 4.78 -2.91
C GLU A 51 12.69 3.68 -3.86
N LEU A 52 13.16 2.55 -3.33
CA LEU A 52 13.54 1.39 -4.15
C LEU A 52 12.37 0.84 -4.97
N LEU A 53 11.17 0.79 -4.38
CA LEU A 53 9.95 0.34 -5.07
C LEU A 53 9.46 1.34 -6.13
N ALA A 54 9.69 2.64 -5.92
CA ALA A 54 9.40 3.70 -6.88
C ALA A 54 10.34 3.68 -8.10
N GLY A 55 11.57 3.17 -7.93
CA GLY A 55 12.56 3.07 -8.99
C GLY A 55 12.28 1.98 -10.03
N ALA A 56 12.79 2.17 -11.25
CA ALA A 56 12.53 1.29 -12.40
C ALA A 56 13.38 -0.02 -12.45
N GLY A 57 14.02 -0.42 -11.35
CA GLY A 57 15.01 -1.52 -11.37
C GLY A 57 14.60 -2.82 -10.65
N LEU A 58 13.51 -2.77 -9.86
CA LEU A 58 13.10 -3.91 -9.02
C LEU A 58 11.97 -4.70 -9.67
N GLU A 59 12.18 -6.01 -9.82
CA GLU A 59 11.25 -6.90 -10.50
C GLU A 59 11.03 -8.22 -9.75
N GLY A 60 9.90 -8.86 -10.06
CA GLY A 60 9.56 -10.21 -9.60
C GLY A 60 9.65 -10.37 -8.09
N GLY A 61 10.29 -11.45 -7.65
CA GLY A 61 10.40 -11.78 -6.22
C GLY A 61 11.13 -10.73 -5.38
N ALA A 62 11.90 -9.81 -5.97
CA ALA A 62 12.55 -8.76 -5.20
C ALA A 62 11.55 -7.67 -4.75
N VAL A 63 10.58 -7.33 -5.61
CA VAL A 63 9.46 -6.44 -5.27
C VAL A 63 8.62 -7.04 -4.15
N GLU A 64 8.29 -8.33 -4.26
CA GLU A 64 7.53 -9.03 -3.22
C GLU A 64 8.25 -8.98 -1.86
N ARG A 65 9.57 -9.20 -1.84
CA ARG A 65 10.36 -9.14 -0.60
C ARG A 65 10.42 -7.72 -0.02
N ALA A 66 10.59 -6.70 -0.86
CA ALA A 66 10.58 -5.31 -0.42
C ALA A 66 9.23 -4.92 0.20
N LEU A 67 8.11 -5.32 -0.42
CA LEU A 67 6.77 -5.11 0.14
C LEU A 67 6.54 -5.88 1.44
N ALA A 68 7.05 -7.11 1.55
CA ALA A 68 6.99 -7.88 2.78
C ALA A 68 7.80 -7.23 3.91
N VAL A 69 8.98 -6.67 3.62
CA VAL A 69 9.74 -5.85 4.56
C VAL A 69 8.89 -4.68 5.02
N LEU A 70 8.29 -3.93 4.09
CA LEU A 70 7.50 -2.76 4.43
C LEU A 70 6.28 -3.10 5.32
N GLU A 71 5.58 -4.21 5.05
CA GLU A 71 4.50 -4.72 5.92
C GLU A 71 5.03 -5.03 7.34
N LEU A 72 6.20 -5.66 7.45
CA LEU A 72 6.82 -5.97 8.74
C LEU A 72 7.23 -4.69 9.50
N LEU A 73 7.81 -3.70 8.82
CA LEU A 73 8.19 -2.44 9.46
C LEU A 73 6.98 -1.65 9.96
N CYS A 74 5.82 -1.77 9.31
CA CYS A 74 4.56 -1.20 9.81
C CYS A 74 4.07 -1.81 11.13
N THR A 75 4.66 -2.91 11.61
CA THR A 75 4.36 -3.46 12.96
C THR A 75 5.06 -2.70 14.08
N VAL A 76 6.03 -1.84 13.74
CA VAL A 76 6.68 -0.88 14.63
C VAL A 76 5.95 0.45 14.50
N ALA A 77 5.61 1.09 15.61
CA ALA A 77 4.81 2.32 15.61
C ALA A 77 5.47 3.43 14.77
N GLU A 78 6.76 3.67 14.99
CA GLU A 78 7.57 4.64 14.25
C GLU A 78 7.67 4.29 12.76
N GLY A 79 7.73 2.99 12.43
CA GLY A 79 7.73 2.54 11.04
C GLY A 79 6.40 2.81 10.35
N ALA A 80 5.28 2.61 11.05
CA ALA A 80 3.95 2.92 10.54
C ALA A 80 3.72 4.43 10.34
N GLU A 81 4.19 5.25 11.30
CA GLU A 81 4.19 6.72 11.16
C GLU A 81 5.03 7.17 9.96
N GLU A 82 6.23 6.61 9.79
CA GLU A 82 7.10 6.96 8.68
C GLU A 82 6.47 6.59 7.33
N VAL A 83 5.86 5.40 7.21
CA VAL A 83 5.14 5.00 5.99
C VAL A 83 3.96 5.94 5.70
N ARG A 84 3.20 6.35 6.72
CA ARG A 84 2.08 7.29 6.58
C ARG A 84 2.51 8.67 6.09
N GLY A 85 3.65 9.16 6.57
CA GLY A 85 4.20 10.46 6.18
C GLY A 85 4.98 10.46 4.87
N HIS A 86 5.22 9.30 4.24
CA HIS A 86 6.04 9.22 3.04
C HIS A 86 5.23 9.53 1.77
N ALA A 87 5.55 10.64 1.10
CA ALA A 87 4.81 11.14 -0.08
C ALA A 87 4.63 10.09 -1.20
N LEU A 88 5.62 9.22 -1.42
CA LEU A 88 5.55 8.17 -2.44
C LEU A 88 4.82 6.89 -2.01
N ALA A 89 4.47 6.70 -0.74
CA ALA A 89 3.99 5.40 -0.26
C ALA A 89 2.72 4.95 -0.98
N VAL A 90 1.69 5.79 -1.04
CA VAL A 90 0.43 5.45 -1.70
C VAL A 90 0.56 5.30 -3.22
N PRO A 91 1.18 6.23 -3.98
CA PRO A 91 1.31 6.05 -5.43
C PRO A 91 2.12 4.79 -5.77
N VAL A 92 3.16 4.47 -4.99
CA VAL A 92 3.91 3.21 -5.14
C VAL A 92 3.01 2.00 -4.87
N MET A 93 2.24 1.98 -3.78
CA MET A 93 1.34 0.85 -3.48
C MET A 93 0.29 0.64 -4.59
N VAL A 94 -0.25 1.73 -5.15
CA VAL A 94 -1.18 1.69 -6.28
C VAL A 94 -0.51 1.11 -7.53
N GLU A 95 0.71 1.57 -7.84
CA GLU A 95 1.51 1.09 -8.98
C GLU A 95 1.79 -0.41 -8.88
N VAL A 96 2.35 -0.87 -7.75
CA VAL A 96 2.71 -2.28 -7.60
C VAL A 96 1.50 -3.20 -7.64
N MET A 97 0.33 -2.77 -7.14
CA MET A 97 -0.91 -3.56 -7.24
C MET A 97 -1.36 -3.77 -8.69
N GLY A 98 -1.07 -2.81 -9.58
CA GLY A 98 -1.40 -2.87 -10.99
C GLY A 98 -0.55 -3.87 -11.78
N ARG A 99 0.75 -4.00 -11.44
CA ARG A 99 1.70 -4.84 -12.19
C ARG A 99 2.07 -6.19 -11.55
N MET A 100 1.84 -6.36 -10.25
CA MET A 100 2.23 -7.59 -9.54
C MET A 100 1.06 -8.58 -9.40
N SER A 101 1.29 -9.75 -8.78
CA SER A 101 0.24 -10.75 -8.50
C SER A 101 0.41 -11.40 -7.12
N GLY A 102 -0.56 -12.20 -6.70
CA GLY A 102 -0.49 -13.05 -5.51
C GLY A 102 -0.17 -12.29 -4.23
N ARG A 103 0.94 -12.66 -3.58
CA ARG A 103 1.37 -12.09 -2.28
C ARG A 103 1.84 -10.64 -2.39
N ALA A 104 2.43 -10.25 -3.51
CA ALA A 104 2.87 -8.85 -3.68
C ALA A 104 1.68 -7.88 -3.61
N LYS A 105 0.55 -8.22 -4.25
CA LYS A 105 -0.70 -7.43 -4.10
C LYS A 105 -1.21 -7.42 -2.66
N GLU A 106 -1.18 -8.58 -1.98
CA GLU A 106 -1.57 -8.66 -0.57
C GLU A 106 -0.73 -7.73 0.32
N TYR A 107 0.59 -7.72 0.16
CA TYR A 107 1.47 -6.85 0.94
C TYR A 107 1.19 -5.38 0.67
N ALA A 108 1.01 -5.00 -0.60
CA ALA A 108 0.66 -3.62 -0.97
C ALA A 108 -0.69 -3.19 -0.36
N ILE A 109 -1.72 -4.04 -0.43
CA ILE A 109 -3.02 -3.79 0.23
C ILE A 109 -2.84 -3.65 1.76
N SER A 110 -1.99 -4.48 2.36
CA SER A 110 -1.73 -4.45 3.80
C SER A 110 -1.06 -3.15 4.25
N VAL A 111 -0.11 -2.65 3.46
CA VAL A 111 0.53 -1.35 3.70
C VAL A 111 -0.48 -0.21 3.51
N LEU A 112 -1.35 -0.27 2.49
CA LEU A 112 -2.43 0.72 2.33
C LEU A 112 -3.40 0.75 3.51
N CYS A 113 -3.72 -0.39 4.12
CA CYS A 113 -4.52 -0.42 5.35
C CYS A 113 -3.86 0.38 6.48
N VAL A 114 -2.53 0.34 6.60
CA VAL A 114 -1.78 1.09 7.63
C VAL A 114 -1.80 2.58 7.32
N ILE A 115 -1.65 2.94 6.04
CA ILE A 115 -1.63 4.34 5.62
C ILE A 115 -2.99 5.00 5.85
N LEU A 116 -4.06 4.33 5.40
CA LEU A 116 -5.42 4.87 5.38
C LEU A 116 -6.17 4.64 6.70
N GLY A 117 -5.66 3.77 7.58
CA GLY A 117 -6.20 3.55 8.92
C GLY A 117 -5.85 4.65 9.94
N GLY A 118 -4.98 5.59 9.58
CA GLY A 118 -4.47 6.65 10.48
C GLY A 118 -5.30 7.94 10.57
N GLY A 119 -6.42 8.06 9.86
CA GLY A 119 -7.28 9.25 9.85
C GLY A 119 -7.20 10.08 8.56
N GLU A 120 -7.79 11.30 8.58
CA GLU A 120 -7.92 12.22 7.44
C GLU A 120 -6.56 12.79 6.99
N ASN A 121 -5.76 11.97 6.32
CA ASN A 121 -4.65 12.47 5.51
C ASN A 121 -5.20 12.76 4.10
N THR A 122 -4.92 13.94 3.57
CA THR A 122 -5.07 14.18 2.12
C THR A 122 -4.09 13.26 1.41
N VAL A 123 -4.61 12.21 0.80
CA VAL A 123 -3.79 11.21 0.12
C VAL A 123 -3.68 11.56 -1.35
N GLU A 124 -2.45 11.63 -1.85
CA GLU A 124 -2.17 11.54 -3.28
C GLU A 124 -1.76 10.09 -3.60
N PRO A 125 -2.29 9.47 -4.67
CA PRO A 125 -3.34 9.95 -5.57
C PRO A 125 -4.73 10.01 -4.89
N PRO A 126 -5.72 10.68 -5.53
CA PRO A 126 -7.06 10.83 -4.98
C PRO A 126 -7.70 9.50 -4.54
N PRO A 127 -8.60 9.52 -3.53
CA PRO A 127 -9.22 8.31 -2.99
C PRO A 127 -9.86 7.40 -4.05
N GLU A 128 -10.44 7.96 -5.11
CA GLU A 128 -11.08 7.21 -6.19
C GLU A 128 -10.08 6.37 -6.99
N VAL A 129 -8.84 6.86 -7.13
CA VAL A 129 -7.74 6.13 -7.77
C VAL A 129 -7.35 4.94 -6.91
N VAL A 130 -7.23 5.15 -5.60
CA VAL A 130 -6.90 4.09 -4.63
C VAL A 130 -8.00 3.02 -4.61
N VAL A 131 -9.27 3.43 -4.53
CA VAL A 131 -10.44 2.53 -4.57
C VAL A 131 -10.42 1.68 -5.84
N ARG A 132 -10.25 2.31 -7.01
CA ARG A 132 -10.20 1.59 -8.30
C ARG A 132 -9.05 0.60 -8.34
N ALA A 133 -7.86 0.98 -7.87
CA ALA A 133 -6.69 0.11 -7.85
C ALA A 133 -6.91 -1.11 -6.94
N VAL A 134 -7.50 -0.93 -5.76
CA VAL A 134 -7.85 -2.03 -4.87
C VAL A 134 -8.89 -2.95 -5.51
N VAL A 135 -9.96 -2.42 -6.10
CA VAL A 135 -10.98 -3.24 -6.81
C VAL A 135 -10.34 -4.08 -7.91
N MET A 136 -9.50 -3.48 -8.76
CA MET A 136 -8.79 -4.20 -9.83
C MET A 136 -7.84 -5.26 -9.26
N ALA A 137 -7.16 -4.96 -8.14
CA ALA A 137 -6.33 -5.93 -7.45
C ALA A 137 -7.13 -7.16 -6.98
N LEU A 138 -8.34 -6.96 -6.46
CA LEU A 138 -9.20 -8.03 -5.96
C LEU A 138 -9.82 -8.90 -7.05
N GLN A 139 -10.04 -8.34 -8.25
CA GLN A 139 -10.55 -9.06 -9.41
C GLN A 139 -9.47 -9.92 -10.10
N GLY A 140 -8.19 -9.56 -9.93
CA GLY A 140 -7.06 -10.32 -10.47
C GLY A 140 -6.55 -11.42 -9.54
N ASP A 141 -5.35 -11.93 -9.85
CA ASP A 141 -4.63 -12.87 -8.98
C ASP A 141 -4.15 -12.15 -7.71
N CYS A 142 -4.91 -12.32 -6.63
CA CYS A 142 -4.62 -11.85 -5.29
C CYS A 142 -4.83 -13.02 -4.31
N SER A 143 -4.13 -13.02 -3.19
CA SER A 143 -4.31 -14.07 -2.19
C SER A 143 -5.67 -13.97 -1.48
N ALA A 144 -6.06 -15.04 -0.77
CA ALA A 144 -7.25 -14.99 0.10
C ALA A 144 -7.13 -13.95 1.22
N ARG A 145 -5.93 -13.76 1.79
CA ARG A 145 -5.66 -12.74 2.82
C ARG A 145 -5.75 -11.34 2.22
N GLY A 146 -5.19 -11.12 1.04
CA GLY A 146 -5.28 -9.86 0.30
C GLY A 146 -6.71 -9.48 -0.03
N ARG A 147 -7.53 -10.43 -0.50
CA ARG A 147 -8.97 -10.22 -0.74
C ARG A 147 -9.74 -9.81 0.51
N ARG A 148 -9.49 -10.47 1.65
CA ARG A 148 -10.14 -10.12 2.92
C ARG A 148 -9.79 -8.70 3.37
N LYS A 149 -8.49 -8.37 3.38
CA LYS A 149 -8.02 -7.02 3.77
C LYS A 149 -8.52 -5.94 2.82
N GLY A 150 -8.45 -6.18 1.51
CA GLY A 150 -8.90 -5.22 0.50
C GLY A 150 -10.40 -4.95 0.58
N ALA A 151 -11.22 -5.98 0.84
CA ALA A 151 -12.65 -5.79 1.06
C ALA A 151 -12.95 -4.93 2.31
N GLN A 152 -12.20 -5.13 3.40
CA GLN A 152 -12.30 -4.28 4.59
C GLN A 152 -11.86 -2.85 4.30
N LEU A 153 -10.76 -2.66 3.57
CA LEU A 153 -10.26 -1.36 3.18
C LEU A 153 -11.29 -0.58 2.35
N LEU A 154 -11.91 -1.23 1.37
CA LEU A 154 -12.97 -0.62 0.56
C LEU A 154 -14.20 -0.21 1.37
N LYS A 155 -14.52 -0.93 2.44
CA LYS A 155 -15.61 -0.56 3.36
C LYS A 155 -15.27 0.72 4.10
N VAL A 156 -14.07 0.79 4.68
CA VAL A 156 -13.58 1.99 5.39
C VAL A 156 -13.52 3.21 4.46
N LEU A 157 -13.03 3.04 3.22
CA LEU A 157 -12.95 4.14 2.26
C LEU A 157 -14.32 4.65 1.80
N LYS A 158 -15.36 3.81 1.81
CA LYS A 158 -16.74 4.23 1.55
C LYS A 158 -17.36 4.94 2.75
N GLU A 159 -17.06 4.49 3.96
CA GLU A 159 -17.58 5.08 5.21
C GLU A 159 -16.92 6.44 5.52
N ASN A 160 -15.71 6.68 5.03
CA ASN A 160 -14.95 7.93 5.22
C ASN A 160 -15.08 8.94 4.06
N GLY A 161 -15.96 8.70 3.07
CA GLY A 161 -16.17 9.62 1.94
C GLY A 161 -17.33 10.61 2.15
N PRO A 162 -17.37 11.77 1.45
CA PRO A 162 -18.62 12.50 1.27
C PRO A 162 -19.58 11.71 0.37
N LEU A 163 -20.86 11.89 0.66
CA LEU A 163 -22.05 11.14 0.26
C LEU A 163 -22.30 10.99 -1.25
N ASP A 164 -22.95 9.86 -1.55
CA ASP A 164 -23.97 9.58 -2.58
C ASP A 164 -23.61 9.59 -4.08
N PHE A 165 -23.82 8.43 -4.71
CA PHE A 165 -23.93 8.28 -6.16
C PHE A 165 -25.40 8.04 -6.52
N THR A 166 -26.23 9.07 -6.36
CA THR A 166 -27.53 9.12 -7.05
C THR A 166 -27.31 9.77 -8.41
N GLU A 167 -26.96 8.96 -9.41
CA GLU A 167 -27.31 9.29 -10.79
C GLU A 167 -28.72 8.75 -11.06
N ASP A 168 -29.61 9.71 -11.26
CA ASP A 168 -31.06 9.58 -11.37
C ASP A 168 -31.50 8.56 -12.42
N GLY A 169 -32.43 7.69 -12.01
CA GLY A 169 -33.07 6.70 -12.86
C GLY A 169 -33.95 7.35 -13.92
N ARG A 170 -33.67 7.02 -15.17
CA ARG A 170 -34.55 7.24 -16.32
C ARG A 170 -35.82 6.37 -16.20
N GLN A 171 -36.99 6.99 -16.09
CA GLN A 171 -38.36 6.55 -16.51
C GLN A 171 -39.41 7.37 -15.71
N GLY A 172 -40.49 7.94 -16.22
CA GLY A 172 -41.10 7.95 -17.54
C GLY A 172 -42.36 8.86 -17.50
N THR A 173 -42.72 9.37 -18.67
CA THR A 173 -44.07 9.77 -19.14
C THR A 173 -45.22 9.91 -18.13
N SER A 174 -45.86 11.08 -18.08
CA SER A 174 -47.23 11.27 -18.60
C SER A 174 -47.78 12.65 -18.23
N SER A 175 -48.29 13.33 -19.24
CA SER A 175 -49.17 14.49 -19.13
C SER A 175 -50.37 14.21 -18.22
N ILE A 176 -50.72 15.17 -17.37
CA ILE A 176 -52.11 15.43 -16.96
C ILE A 176 -52.30 16.95 -16.94
N LYS A 177 -53.09 17.44 -17.91
CA LYS A 177 -53.82 18.71 -17.82
C LYS A 177 -55.02 18.50 -16.91
N PHE A 178 -55.33 19.45 -16.04
CA PHE A 178 -56.70 19.78 -15.64
C PHE A 178 -56.80 21.30 -15.39
N ASP A 179 -57.88 21.86 -15.91
CA ASP A 179 -58.31 23.27 -15.90
C ASP A 179 -58.93 23.70 -14.55
N ASP A 180 -59.33 24.98 -14.51
CA ASP A 180 -60.25 25.68 -13.59
C ASP A 180 -59.67 26.26 -12.27
N ASP A 181 -59.37 27.58 -12.25
CA ASP A 181 -60.30 28.69 -11.92
C ASP A 181 -59.63 30.07 -12.23
#